data_AF-A0A231NSI4-F1
#
_entry.id   AF-A0A231NSI4-F1
#
_cell.length_a   1.000
_cell.length_b   1.000
_cell.length_c   1.000
_cell.angle_alpha   90.00
_cell.angle_beta   90.00
_cell.angle_gamma   90.00
#
_symmetry.space_group_name_H-M   'P 1'
#
loop_
_entity.id
_entity.type
_entity.pdbx_description
1 polymer ?
#
loop_
_entity_poly.entity_id
_entity_poly.type
_entity_poly.pdbx_seq_one_letter_code
_entity_poly.pdbx_strand_id
1 'polypeptide(L)'
;MSEAALIKPPKPNGQDPNAVTQKIDQLQQLLDQENLELMEVIAHQLKGIFEGMNAEELKNLVFKMELAIRKSRIGAVSEYLEQIAAIWYAQKAGAAREN
;
A
#
# COMPACT_ATOMS: atom_id res chain seq x y z
N MET A 1 24.01 -32.19 -19.99
CA MET A 1 23.27 -31.98 -18.73
C MET A 1 23.63 -30.59 -18.23
N SER A 2 22.96 -29.55 -18.72
CA SER A 2 23.17 -28.18 -18.26
C SER A 2 22.05 -27.81 -17.29
N GLU A 3 22.46 -27.54 -16.06
CA GLU A 3 21.65 -27.14 -14.93
C GLU A 3 20.88 -25.86 -15.30
N ALA A 4 19.58 -25.99 -15.52
CA ALA A 4 18.69 -24.86 -15.70
C ALA A 4 18.60 -24.15 -14.35
N ALA A 5 19.47 -23.16 -14.16
CA ALA A 5 19.40 -22.24 -13.03
C ALA A 5 17.98 -21.68 -12.98
N LEU A 6 17.22 -22.09 -11.96
CA LEU A 6 15.92 -21.56 -11.64
C LEU A 6 16.10 -20.06 -11.35
N ILE A 7 15.88 -19.23 -12.38
CA ILE A 7 15.80 -17.78 -12.21
C ILE A 7 14.58 -17.55 -11.33
N LYS A 8 14.80 -17.39 -10.03
CA LYS A 8 13.78 -16.86 -9.13
C LYS A 8 13.35 -15.52 -9.74
N PRO A 9 12.03 -15.25 -9.89
CA PRO A 9 11.59 -13.97 -10.39
C PRO A 9 12.24 -12.87 -9.53
N PRO A 10 12.70 -11.76 -10.14
CA PRO A 10 13.26 -10.67 -9.38
C PRO A 10 12.23 -10.27 -8.33
N LYS A 11 12.65 -10.25 -7.05
CA LYS A 11 11.85 -9.56 -6.02
C LYS A 11 11.61 -8.16 -6.57
N PRO A 12 10.38 -7.63 -6.54
CA PRO A 12 10.16 -6.25 -6.96
C PRO A 12 11.10 -5.40 -6.11
N ASN A 13 12.08 -4.76 -6.77
CA ASN A 13 12.91 -3.76 -6.14
C ASN A 13 11.92 -2.75 -5.53
N GLY A 14 11.92 -2.66 -4.20
CA GLY A 14 11.26 -1.55 -3.53
C GLY A 14 11.74 -0.23 -4.14
N GLN A 15 10.91 0.81 -4.03
CA GLN A 15 11.20 2.21 -4.42
C GLN A 15 10.60 2.71 -5.74
N ASP A 16 9.40 2.28 -6.15
CA ASP A 16 8.61 3.13 -7.07
C ASP A 16 7.54 3.89 -6.28
N PRO A 17 7.73 5.19 -5.99
CA PRO A 17 6.71 6.01 -5.36
C PRO A 17 5.40 6.07 -6.14
N ASN A 18 5.44 5.91 -7.47
CA ASN A 18 4.22 5.89 -8.27
C ASN A 18 3.39 4.63 -7.97
N ALA A 19 4.03 3.51 -7.63
CA ALA A 19 3.34 2.29 -7.23
C ALA A 19 2.57 2.45 -5.91
N VAL A 20 3.04 3.30 -4.99
CA VAL A 20 2.30 3.61 -3.75
C VAL A 20 1.07 4.46 -4.08
N THR A 21 1.24 5.54 -4.85
CA THR A 21 0.13 6.41 -5.26
C THR A 21 -0.95 5.62 -5.99
N GLN A 22 -0.57 4.78 -6.97
CA GLN A 22 -1.51 3.92 -7.69
C GLN A 22 -2.29 2.99 -6.78
N LYS A 23 -1.67 2.44 -5.74
CA LYS A 23 -2.36 1.56 -4.78
C LYS A 23 -3.32 2.32 -3.88
N ILE A 24 -2.97 3.53 -3.46
CA ILE A 24 -3.87 4.39 -2.69
C ILE A 24 -5.10 4.74 -3.55
N ASP A 25 -4.91 5.10 -4.81
CA ASP A 25 -6.00 5.41 -5.74
C ASP A 25 -6.89 4.17 -6.01
N GLN A 26 -6.28 2.99 -6.19
CA GLN A 26 -7.02 1.73 -6.31
C GLN A 26 -7.85 1.44 -5.07
N LEU A 27 -7.30 1.61 -3.87
CA LEU A 27 -8.04 1.41 -2.62
C LEU A 27 -9.22 2.36 -2.50
N GLN A 28 -9.08 3.61 -2.94
CA GLN A 28 -10.18 4.58 -2.95
C GLN A 28 -11.32 4.13 -3.88
N GLN A 29 -10.98 3.72 -5.10
CA GLN A 29 -11.97 3.23 -6.07
C GLN A 29 -12.70 1.96 -5.59
N LEU A 30 -11.97 1.06 -4.94
CA LEU A 30 -12.53 -0.18 -4.42
C LEU A 30 -13.41 0.06 -3.18
N LEU A 31 -13.09 1.07 -2.37
CA LEU A 31 -13.92 1.51 -1.25
C LEU A 31 -15.28 2.02 -1.75
N ASP A 32 -15.29 2.83 -2.82
CA ASP A 32 -16.53 3.34 -3.43
C ASP A 32 -17.40 2.21 -4.01
N GLN A 33 -16.78 1.09 -4.39
CA GLN A 33 -17.44 -0.11 -4.90
C GLN A 33 -17.76 -1.14 -3.80
N GLU A 34 -17.37 -0.87 -2.55
CA GLU A 34 -17.41 -1.81 -1.43
C GLU A 34 -16.77 -3.18 -1.74
N ASN A 35 -15.76 -3.23 -2.61
CA ASN A 35 -15.11 -4.46 -3.04
C ASN A 35 -14.03 -4.91 -2.05
N LEU A 36 -14.47 -5.38 -0.87
CA LEU A 36 -13.59 -5.69 0.26
C LEU A 36 -12.57 -6.80 -0.03
N GLU A 37 -12.93 -7.79 -0.84
CA GLU A 37 -12.03 -8.88 -1.20
C GLU A 37 -10.79 -8.36 -1.94
N LEU A 38 -11.00 -7.52 -2.95
CA LEU A 38 -9.90 -6.96 -3.70
C LEU A 38 -9.15 -5.88 -2.88
N MET A 39 -9.86 -5.12 -2.03
CA MET A 39 -9.21 -4.18 -1.11
C MET A 39 -8.20 -4.87 -0.20
N GLU A 40 -8.54 -6.05 0.35
CA GLU A 40 -7.61 -6.79 1.22
C GLU A 40 -6.31 -7.15 0.49
N VAL A 41 -6.41 -7.61 -0.76
CA VAL A 41 -5.24 -7.95 -1.58
C VAL A 41 -4.37 -6.72 -1.83
N ILE A 42 -4.97 -5.59 -2.21
CA ILE A 42 -4.22 -4.35 -2.47
C ILE A 42 -3.61 -3.79 -1.18
N ALA A 43 -4.33 -3.82 -0.06
CA ALA A 43 -3.82 -3.43 1.25
C ALA A 43 -2.61 -4.28 1.66
N HIS A 44 -2.67 -5.60 1.47
CA HIS A 44 -1.55 -6.48 1.77
C HIS A 44 -0.30 -6.15 0.94
N GLN A 45 -0.48 -5.85 -0.36
CA GLN A 45 0.63 -5.43 -1.22
C GLN A 45 1.21 -4.09 -0.80
N LEU A 46 0.35 -3.11 -0.46
CA LEU A 46 0.77 -1.79 -0.02
C LEU A 46 1.58 -1.87 1.29
N LYS A 47 1.16 -2.73 2.23
CA LYS A 47 1.90 -3.02 3.47
C LYS A 47 3.31 -3.54 3.16
N GLY A 48 3.43 -4.46 2.21
CA GLY A 48 4.73 -5.01 1.79
C GLY A 48 5.64 -3.94 1.17
N ILE A 49 5.08 -2.96 0.45
CA ILE A 49 5.86 -1.83 -0.07
C ILE A 49 6.37 -0.96 1.07
N PHE A 50 5.52 -0.60 2.04
CA PHE A 50 5.95 0.21 3.17
C PHE A 50 6.96 -0.51 4.08
N GLU A 51 6.85 -1.83 4.24
CA GLU A 51 7.90 -2.65 4.87
C GLU A 51 9.24 -2.48 4.13
N GLY A 52 9.25 -2.63 2.79
CA GLY A 52 10.45 -2.46 1.98
C GLY A 52 11.03 -1.04 1.97
N MET A 53 10.21 -0.04 2.28
CA MET A 53 10.63 1.36 2.43
C MET A 53 11.08 1.72 3.84
N ASN A 54 11.00 0.81 4.81
CA ASN A 54 11.14 1.09 6.24
C ASN A 54 10.19 2.20 6.75
N ALA A 55 9.01 2.33 6.13
CA ALA A 55 7.99 3.31 6.49
C ALA A 55 7.04 2.74 7.55
N GLU A 56 7.54 2.56 8.77
CA GLU A 56 6.87 1.79 9.83
C GLU A 56 5.50 2.37 10.24
N GLU A 57 5.34 3.70 10.24
CA GLU A 57 4.05 4.35 10.52
C GLU A 57 2.99 3.97 9.47
N LEU A 58 3.33 4.12 8.19
CA LEU A 58 2.43 3.81 7.07
C LEU A 58 2.10 2.32 7.00
N LYS A 59 3.09 1.46 7.21
CA LYS A 59 2.90 0.00 7.32
C LYS A 59 1.89 -0.35 8.40
N ASN A 60 2.01 0.25 9.59
CA ASN A 60 1.10 -0.04 10.71
C ASN A 60 -0.32 0.47 10.45
N LEU A 61 -0.48 1.61 9.76
CA LEU A 61 -1.79 2.08 9.33
C LEU A 61 -2.44 1.13 8.31
N VAL A 62 -1.69 0.67 7.31
CA VAL A 62 -2.21 -0.31 6.34
C VAL A 62 -2.60 -1.60 7.02
N PHE A 63 -1.83 -2.08 8.00
CA PHE A 63 -2.19 -3.27 8.78
C PHE A 63 -3.51 -3.08 9.54
N LYS A 64 -3.73 -1.92 10.18
CA LYS A 64 -5.00 -1.61 10.86
C LYS A 64 -6.17 -1.55 9.88
N MET A 65 -5.95 -0.98 8.70
CA MET A 65 -6.94 -0.95 7.61
C MET A 65 -7.28 -2.37 7.12
N GLU A 66 -6.28 -3.23 6.89
CA GLU A 66 -6.47 -4.64 6.51
C GLU A 66 -7.33 -5.39 7.54
N LEU A 67 -7.10 -5.16 8.85
CA LEU A 67 -7.95 -5.71 9.91
C LEU A 67 -9.38 -5.14 9.91
N ALA A 68 -9.56 -3.87 9.55
CA ALA A 68 -10.88 -3.26 9.43
C ALA A 68 -11.66 -3.81 8.23
N ILE A 69 -10.98 -4.03 7.08
CA ILE A 69 -11.54 -4.66 5.88
C ILE A 69 -12.07 -6.07 6.22
N ARG A 70 -11.25 -6.90 6.87
CA ARG A 70 -11.63 -8.27 7.30
C ARG A 70 -12.82 -8.31 8.27
N LYS A 71 -13.09 -7.18 8.95
CA LYS A 71 -14.22 -7.02 9.88
C LYS A 71 -15.39 -6.26 9.27
N SER A 72 -15.31 -5.93 7.98
CA SER A 72 -16.31 -5.13 7.24
C SER A 72 -16.64 -3.79 7.92
N ARG A 73 -15.65 -3.16 8.54
CA ARG A 73 -15.81 -1.88 9.26
C ARG A 73 -15.51 -0.71 8.32
N ILE A 74 -16.39 -0.46 7.36
CA ILE A 74 -16.17 0.51 6.25
C ILE A 74 -15.75 1.90 6.74
N GLY A 75 -16.40 2.44 7.78
CA GLY A 75 -16.03 3.75 8.34
C GLY A 75 -14.56 3.80 8.79
N ALA A 76 -14.10 2.77 9.51
CA ALA A 76 -12.70 2.68 9.92
C ALA A 76 -11.74 2.45 8.72
N VAL A 77 -12.19 1.75 7.67
CA VAL A 77 -11.41 1.60 6.44
C VAL A 77 -11.17 2.96 5.78
N SER A 78 -12.21 3.78 5.65
CA SER A 78 -12.09 5.15 5.11
C SER A 78 -11.14 6.01 5.94
N GLU A 79 -11.31 6.03 7.26
CA GLU A 79 -10.47 6.80 8.18
C GLU A 79 -8.98 6.44 8.07
N TYR A 80 -8.66 5.14 7.97
CA TYR A 80 -7.27 4.72 7.82
C TYR A 80 -6.73 5.04 6.42
N LEU A 81 -7.53 4.86 5.37
CA LEU A 81 -7.12 5.18 4.00
C LEU A 81 -6.81 6.68 3.84
N GLU A 82 -7.64 7.56 4.42
CA GLU A 82 -7.42 9.01 4.44
C GLU A 82 -6.13 9.38 5.18
N GLN A 83 -5.85 8.77 6.34
CA GLN A 83 -4.60 8.99 7.08
C GLN A 83 -3.37 8.56 6.27
N ILE A 84 -3.42 7.39 5.63
CA ILE A 84 -2.34 6.87 4.79
C ILE A 84 -2.07 7.83 3.63
N ALA A 85 -3.13 8.28 2.94
CA ALA A 85 -3.03 9.23 1.84
C ALA A 85 -2.43 10.57 2.30
N ALA A 86 -2.92 11.13 3.40
CA ALA A 86 -2.45 12.40 3.94
C ALA A 86 -0.95 12.37 4.27
N ILE A 87 -0.48 11.34 4.97
CA ILE A 87 0.93 11.18 5.34
C ILE A 87 1.79 11.01 4.08
N TRP A 88 1.38 10.13 3.15
CA TRP A 88 2.13 9.88 1.92
C TRP A 88 2.30 11.14 1.07
N TYR A 89 1.22 11.89 0.85
CA TYR A 89 1.25 13.09 0.03
C TYR A 89 1.99 14.25 0.71
N ALA A 90 1.91 14.37 2.05
CA ALA A 90 2.69 15.35 2.79
C ALA A 90 4.21 15.11 2.65
N GLN A 91 4.66 13.86 2.74
CA GLN A 91 6.07 13.49 2.53
C GLN A 91 6.55 13.85 1.11
N LYS A 92 5.69 13.68 0.10
CA LYS A 92 6.01 14.05 -1.29
C LYS A 92 6.05 15.56 -1.54
N ALA A 93 5.14 16.31 -0.92
CA ALA A 93 5.14 17.77 -1.02
C ALA A 93 6.36 18.40 -0.33
N GLY A 94 6.83 17.81 0.78
CA GLY A 94 8.06 18.23 1.45
C GLY A 94 9.30 17.98 0.59
N ALA A 95 9.44 16.77 0.02
CA ALA A 95 10.58 16.41 -0.84
C ALA A 95 10.69 17.24 -2.14
N ALA A 96 9.57 17.78 -2.63
CA ALA A 96 9.57 18.64 -3.82
C ALA A 96 10.08 20.07 -3.56
N ARG A 97 10.18 20.51 -2.29
CA ARG A 97 10.63 21.86 -1.93
C ARG A 97 12.12 21.97 -1.59
N GLU A 98 12.80 20.83 -1.44
CA GLU A 98 14.22 20.77 -1.10
C GLU A 98 15.12 20.51 -2.33
N ASN A 99 14.55 20.47 -3.54
CA ASN A 99 15.27 20.31 -4.81
C ASN A 99 15.25 21.61 -5.64
#